data_AF-A0A317JQL1-F1
#
_entry.id   AF-A0A317JQL1-F1
#
_cell.length_a   1.000
_cell.length_b   1.000
_cell.length_c   1.000
_cell.angle_alpha   90.00
_cell.angle_beta   90.00
_cell.angle_gamma   90.00
#
_symmetry.space_group_name_H-M   'P 1'
#
loop_
_entity.id
_entity.type
_entity.pdbx_description
1 polymer ?
#
loop_
_entity_poly.entity_id
_entity_poly.type
_entity_poly.pdbx_seq_one_letter_code
_entity_poly.pdbx_strand_id
1 'polypeptide(L)'
;MGQVVRTHSPRLPAATRPRLLTALLAVAVLTGTTAASCGDEKSPVALAQVGRSAVTEVIDAPATVTARAAATLTAPADGTLASLRVQPGQPVRRGQVLAVISSPSAQDRLEQAREALRAAKRACRGVATGDLG
;
A
#
# COMPACT_ATOMS: atom_id res chain seq x y z
N MET A 1 -51.76 -7.21 -101.87
CA MET A 1 -53.18 -6.80 -101.80
C MET A 1 -53.81 -7.53 -100.62
N GLY A 2 -54.47 -6.82 -99.69
CA GLY A 2 -55.16 -7.43 -98.55
C GLY A 2 -55.19 -6.51 -97.33
N GLN A 3 -56.18 -5.62 -97.29
CA GLN A 3 -56.37 -4.52 -96.35
C GLN A 3 -56.68 -4.95 -94.91
N VAL A 4 -56.12 -4.18 -93.97
CA VAL A 4 -56.68 -3.60 -92.73
C VAL A 4 -57.94 -4.21 -92.11
N VAL A 5 -57.88 -4.51 -90.80
CA VAL A 5 -58.98 -4.23 -89.85
C VAL A 5 -58.39 -3.64 -88.56
N ARG A 6 -58.84 -2.43 -88.21
CA ARG A 6 -58.71 -1.81 -86.88
C ARG A 6 -59.90 -2.20 -86.02
N THR A 7 -59.69 -2.42 -84.73
CA THR A 7 -60.62 -2.26 -83.56
C THR A 7 -60.03 -3.06 -82.40
N HIS A 8 -60.14 -2.77 -81.10
CA HIS A 8 -60.79 -1.77 -80.26
C HIS A 8 -60.11 -1.97 -78.87
N SER A 9 -59.75 -0.91 -78.13
CA SER A 9 -59.29 -1.06 -76.75
C SER A 9 -60.49 -1.24 -75.82
N PRO A 10 -60.60 -2.33 -75.03
CA PRO A 10 -61.66 -2.42 -74.04
C PRO A 10 -61.31 -1.53 -72.85
N ARG A 11 -62.14 -0.50 -72.63
CA ARG A 11 -62.23 0.20 -71.35
C ARG A 11 -62.77 -0.81 -70.34
N LEU A 12 -61.97 -1.15 -69.33
CA LEU A 12 -62.44 -1.99 -68.23
C LEU A 12 -63.46 -1.19 -67.40
N PRO A 13 -64.64 -1.74 -67.12
CA PRO A 13 -65.63 -1.11 -66.26
C PRO A 13 -65.09 -1.11 -64.82
N ALA A 14 -65.09 0.06 -64.19
CA ALA A 14 -64.90 0.21 -62.76
C ALA A 14 -66.10 -0.42 -62.04
N ALA A 15 -66.06 -1.75 -61.87
CA ALA A 15 -67.00 -2.49 -61.05
C ALA A 15 -66.56 -2.32 -59.60
N THR A 16 -67.07 -1.27 -58.94
CA THR A 16 -66.91 -1.05 -57.49
C THR A 16 -67.63 -2.19 -56.76
N ARG A 17 -66.94 -3.33 -56.59
CA ARG A 17 -67.39 -4.45 -55.76
C ARG A 17 -66.80 -4.23 -54.36
N PRO A 18 -67.53 -3.58 -53.43
CA PRO A 18 -67.01 -3.24 -52.12
C PRO A 18 -66.51 -4.48 -51.36
N ARG A 19 -67.08 -5.66 -51.65
CA ARG A 19 -66.69 -6.95 -51.08
C ARG A 19 -65.26 -7.41 -51.44
N LEU A 20 -64.77 -7.07 -52.63
CA LEU A 20 -63.39 -7.41 -53.04
C LEU A 20 -62.38 -6.46 -52.39
N LEU A 21 -62.72 -5.17 -52.27
CA LEU A 21 -61.90 -4.20 -51.55
C LEU A 21 -61.81 -4.57 -50.06
N THR A 22 -62.92 -4.94 -49.41
CA THR A 22 -62.89 -5.41 -48.01
C THR A 22 -62.08 -6.68 -47.82
N ALA A 23 -62.11 -7.61 -48.78
CA ALA A 23 -61.33 -8.84 -48.72
C ALA A 23 -59.82 -8.56 -48.86
N LEU A 24 -59.42 -7.71 -49.81
CA LEU A 24 -58.03 -7.30 -49.98
C LEU A 24 -57.51 -6.52 -48.77
N LEU A 25 -58.33 -5.63 -48.21
CA LEU A 25 -57.97 -4.86 -47.03
C LEU A 25 -57.84 -5.77 -45.79
N ALA A 26 -58.72 -6.75 -45.64
CA ALA A 26 -58.61 -7.76 -44.60
C ALA A 26 -57.31 -8.59 -44.72
N VAL A 27 -56.97 -9.05 -45.93
CA VAL A 27 -55.72 -9.79 -46.17
C VAL A 27 -54.49 -8.93 -45.88
N ALA A 28 -54.47 -7.67 -46.33
CA ALA A 28 -53.37 -6.75 -46.09
C ALA A 28 -53.17 -6.48 -44.58
N VAL A 29 -54.28 -6.33 -43.83
CA VAL A 29 -54.25 -6.19 -42.37
C VAL A 29 -53.71 -7.46 -41.72
N LEU A 30 -54.17 -8.64 -42.12
CA LEU A 30 -53.71 -9.93 -41.58
C LEU A 30 -52.22 -10.18 -41.82
N THR A 31 -51.69 -9.81 -42.98
CA THR A 31 -50.25 -9.92 -43.28
C THR A 31 -49.42 -8.83 -42.59
N GLY A 32 -49.99 -7.65 -42.38
CA GLY A 32 -49.30 -6.55 -41.68
C GLY A 32 -49.14 -6.80 -40.19
N THR A 33 -50.14 -7.44 -39.55
CA THR A 33 -50.10 -7.73 -38.11
C THR A 33 -49.19 -8.89 -37.75
N THR A 34 -48.97 -9.86 -38.67
CA THR A 34 -48.04 -10.97 -38.44
C THR A 34 -46.58 -10.53 -38.45
N ALA A 35 -46.21 -9.54 -39.28
CA ALA A 35 -44.86 -8.96 -39.26
C ALA A 35 -44.56 -8.14 -37.99
N ALA A 36 -45.59 -7.53 -37.38
CA ALA A 36 -45.46 -6.80 -36.12
C ALA A 36 -45.38 -7.70 -34.88
N SER A 37 -45.73 -8.99 -34.99
CA SER A 37 -45.75 -9.93 -33.86
C SER A 37 -44.42 -10.63 -33.62
N CYS A 38 -43.47 -10.58 -34.56
CA CYS A 38 -42.07 -10.96 -34.31
C CYS A 38 -41.36 -9.80 -33.60
N GLY A 39 -41.81 -9.51 -32.38
CA GLY A 39 -41.06 -8.69 -31.44
C GLY A 39 -39.89 -9.52 -30.93
N ASP A 40 -38.69 -9.00 -31.11
CA ASP A 40 -37.46 -9.54 -30.56
C ASP A 40 -37.60 -9.55 -29.02
N GLU A 41 -37.90 -10.72 -28.43
CA GLU A 41 -37.98 -10.88 -26.98
C GLU A 41 -36.57 -10.68 -26.40
N LYS A 42 -36.24 -9.43 -26.10
CA LYS A 42 -34.99 -9.04 -25.44
C LYS A 42 -34.98 -9.67 -24.05
N SER A 43 -34.27 -10.78 -23.93
CA SER A 43 -33.98 -11.41 -22.65
C SER A 43 -33.37 -10.38 -21.68
N PRO A 44 -33.85 -10.27 -20.44
CA PRO A 44 -33.50 -9.18 -19.51
C PRO A 44 -32.08 -9.28 -18.93
N VAL A 45 -31.19 -10.08 -19.53
CA VAL A 45 -29.87 -10.39 -18.99
C VAL A 45 -28.80 -9.57 -19.69
N ALA A 46 -28.00 -8.86 -18.91
CA ALA A 46 -26.83 -8.15 -19.39
C ALA A 46 -25.67 -9.14 -19.62
N LEU A 47 -25.11 -9.14 -20.82
CA LEU A 47 -23.89 -9.88 -21.15
C LEU A 47 -22.69 -8.93 -21.10
N ALA A 48 -21.58 -9.39 -20.55
CA ALA A 48 -20.30 -8.70 -20.57
C ALA A 48 -19.25 -9.55 -21.30
N GLN A 49 -18.35 -8.90 -22.04
CA GLN A 49 -17.22 -9.59 -22.65
C GLN A 49 -16.18 -9.96 -21.59
N VAL A 50 -15.67 -11.19 -21.65
CA VAL A 50 -14.65 -11.71 -20.74
C VAL A 50 -13.27 -11.63 -21.41
N GLY A 51 -12.29 -11.08 -20.71
CA GLY A 51 -10.89 -11.00 -21.14
C GLY A 51 -9.94 -11.46 -20.04
N ARG A 52 -8.72 -11.88 -20.42
CA ARG A 52 -7.67 -12.20 -19.45
C ARG A 52 -6.89 -10.93 -19.10
N SER A 53 -6.70 -10.69 -17.81
CA SER A 53 -5.79 -9.66 -17.31
C SER A 53 -4.87 -10.27 -16.27
N ALA A 54 -3.69 -9.69 -16.09
CA ALA A 54 -2.79 -10.06 -15.01
C ALA A 54 -3.41 -9.64 -13.66
N VAL A 55 -3.54 -10.58 -12.74
CA VAL A 55 -4.00 -10.34 -11.38
C VAL A 55 -2.78 -10.41 -10.47
N THR A 56 -2.46 -9.29 -9.82
CA THR A 56 -1.41 -9.25 -8.81
C THR A 56 -2.06 -9.38 -7.44
N GLU A 57 -1.75 -10.46 -6.73
CA GLU A 57 -2.16 -10.64 -5.34
C GLU A 57 -1.21 -9.82 -4.45
N VAL A 58 -1.75 -8.82 -3.76
CA VAL A 58 -1.00 -8.00 -2.81
C VAL A 58 -1.25 -8.57 -1.42
N ILE A 59 -0.19 -9.10 -0.80
CA ILE A 59 -0.24 -9.61 0.57
C ILE A 59 0.35 -8.54 1.49
N ASP A 60 -0.49 -7.93 2.32
CA ASP A 60 -0.05 -6.99 3.35
C ASP A 60 0.43 -7.74 4.59
N ALA A 61 1.74 -7.74 4.83
CA ALA A 61 2.37 -8.34 6.00
C ALA A 61 2.87 -7.23 6.95
N PRO A 62 2.06 -6.81 7.96
CA PRO A 62 2.48 -5.77 8.88
C PRO A 62 3.69 -6.23 9.71
N ALA A 63 4.70 -5.38 9.81
CA ALA A 63 5.90 -5.61 10.61
C ALA A 63 6.20 -4.40 11.48
N THR A 64 6.72 -4.66 12.69
CA THR A 64 7.12 -3.61 13.64
C THR A 64 8.63 -3.47 13.66
N VAL A 65 9.13 -2.25 13.52
CA VAL A 65 10.57 -1.95 13.65
C VAL A 65 10.91 -1.74 15.12
N THR A 66 11.86 -2.51 15.65
CA THR A 66 12.37 -2.36 17.01
C THR A 66 13.78 -1.74 17.00
N ALA A 67 14.15 -1.09 18.11
CA ALA A 67 15.50 -0.58 18.27
C ALA A 67 16.52 -1.73 18.23
N ARG A 68 17.56 -1.60 17.41
CA ARG A 68 18.63 -2.60 17.31
C ARG A 68 19.30 -2.88 18.65
N ALA A 69 19.44 -1.85 19.48
CA ALA A 69 19.93 -1.94 20.85
C ALA A 69 19.42 -0.74 21.66
N ALA A 70 18.99 -0.99 22.90
CA ALA A 70 18.65 0.03 23.88
C ALA A 70 19.54 -0.15 25.11
N ALA A 71 20.09 0.94 25.64
CA ALA A 71 20.91 0.92 26.83
C ALA A 71 20.55 2.09 27.73
N THR A 72 20.29 1.79 29.00
CA THR A 72 20.12 2.80 30.04
C THR A 72 21.50 3.09 30.64
N LEU A 73 21.91 4.36 30.60
CA LEU A 73 23.19 4.78 31.16
C LEU A 73 22.97 5.29 32.58
N THR A 74 23.65 4.65 33.55
CA THR A 74 23.61 5.01 34.96
C THR A 74 24.98 5.48 35.43
N ALA A 75 25.01 6.49 36.29
CA ALA A 75 26.23 6.94 36.95
C ALA A 75 26.83 5.82 37.82
N PRO A 76 28.13 5.51 37.70
CA PRO A 76 28.76 4.44 38.50
C PRO A 76 29.08 4.87 39.94
N ALA A 77 28.98 6.15 40.26
CA ALA A 77 29.25 6.71 41.58
C ALA A 77 28.23 7.79 41.93
N ASP A 78 27.91 7.88 43.22
CA ASP A 78 27.08 8.95 43.76
C ASP A 78 27.80 10.29 43.61
N GLY A 79 27.10 11.29 43.10
CA GLY A 79 27.66 12.61 42.87
C GLY A 79 26.67 13.55 42.21
N THR A 80 27.08 14.81 42.08
CA THR A 80 26.28 15.87 41.44
C THR A 80 26.70 16.00 39.98
N LEU A 81 25.72 16.18 39.09
CA LEU A 81 25.97 16.40 37.67
C LEU A 81 26.70 17.73 37.48
N ALA A 82 27.97 17.70 37.07
CA ALA A 82 28.79 18.89 36.89
C ALA A 82 28.58 19.53 35.51
N SER A 83 28.40 18.70 34.47
CA SER A 83 28.03 19.18 33.14
C SER A 83 27.35 18.09 32.31
N LEU A 84 26.35 18.47 31.53
CA LEU A 84 25.69 17.64 30.53
C LEU A 84 26.07 18.14 29.14
N ARG A 85 26.67 17.27 28.33
CA ARG A 85 27.25 17.63 27.01
C ARG A 85 26.41 17.18 25.83
N VAL A 86 25.18 16.73 26.09
CA VAL A 86 24.27 16.22 25.06
C VAL A 86 22.88 16.80 25.22
N GLN A 87 22.19 16.93 24.08
CA GLN A 87 20.80 17.36 24.01
C GLN A 87 19.88 16.17 23.67
N PRO A 88 18.61 16.20 24.10
CA PRO A 88 17.64 15.19 23.70
C PRO A 88 17.56 15.07 22.17
N GLY A 89 17.57 13.83 21.66
CA GLY A 89 17.53 13.55 20.21
C GLY A 89 18.86 13.65 19.48
N GLN A 90 19.96 14.02 20.16
CA GLN A 90 21.28 14.10 19.54
C GLN A 90 21.89 12.69 19.31
N PRO A 91 22.42 12.39 18.11
CA PRO A 91 23.14 11.15 17.87
C PRO A 91 24.50 11.14 18.61
N VAL A 92 24.82 10.01 19.25
CA VAL A 92 26.05 9.84 20.04
C VAL A 92 26.88 8.69 19.51
N ARG A 93 28.20 8.75 19.72
CA ARG A 93 29.16 7.70 19.31
C ARG A 93 29.71 6.96 20.53
N ARG A 94 30.15 5.71 20.31
CA ARG A 94 30.82 4.92 21.37
C ARG A 94 32.05 5.68 21.87
N GLY A 95 32.18 5.81 23.19
CA GLY A 95 33.28 6.54 23.84
C GLY A 95 33.07 8.06 23.96
N GLN A 96 31.96 8.60 23.48
CA GLN A 96 31.64 10.02 23.66
C GLN A 96 31.29 10.30 25.12
N VAL A 97 31.89 11.35 25.68
CA VAL A 97 31.56 11.85 27.03
C VAL A 97 30.21 12.55 26.97
N LEU A 98 29.20 11.96 27.63
CA LEU A 98 27.84 12.51 27.68
C LEU A 98 27.63 13.44 28.86
N ALA A 99 28.21 13.10 30.01
CA ALA A 99 28.10 13.83 31.25
C ALA A 99 29.37 13.71 32.07
N VAL A 100 29.65 14.74 32.87
CA VAL A 100 30.69 14.72 33.90
C VAL A 100 30.02 14.80 35.26
N ILE A 101 30.37 13.88 36.16
CA ILE A 101 29.81 13.79 37.51
C ILE A 101 30.90 14.18 38.50
N SER A 102 30.61 15.13 39.37
CA SER A 102 31.48 15.48 40.49
C SER A 102 31.10 14.62 41.69
N SER A 103 32.03 13.78 42.14
CA SER A 103 31.85 12.89 43.29
C SER A 103 33.00 13.07 44.28
N PRO A 104 32.78 13.75 45.42
CA PRO A 104 33.80 13.90 46.45
C PRO A 104 34.27 12.55 47.01
N SER A 105 33.33 11.63 47.25
CA SER A 105 33.65 10.30 47.78
C SER A 105 34.53 9.47 46.83
N ALA A 106 34.37 9.63 45.52
CA ALA A 106 35.25 8.98 44.54
C ALA A 106 36.66 9.59 44.54
N GLN A 107 36.79 10.90 44.76
CA GLN A 107 38.07 11.59 44.88
C GLN A 107 38.81 11.14 46.15
N ASP A 108 38.12 11.08 47.28
CA ASP A 108 38.70 10.63 48.55
C ASP A 108 39.24 9.19 48.46
N ARG A 109 38.45 8.27 47.88
CA ARG A 109 38.89 6.88 47.67
C ARG A 109 40.12 6.79 46.78
N LEU A 110 40.20 7.63 45.75
CA LEU A 110 41.34 7.69 44.84
C LEU A 110 42.59 8.25 45.53
N GLU A 111 42.46 9.27 46.37
CA GLU A 111 43.53 9.82 47.21
C GLU A 111 44.07 8.72 48.14
N GLN A 112 43.19 8.07 48.90
CA GLN A 112 43.55 7.01 49.84
C GLN A 112 44.28 5.83 49.15
N ALA A 113 43.76 5.37 48.00
CA ALA A 113 44.39 4.30 47.24
C ALA A 113 45.78 4.69 46.71
N ARG A 114 45.98 5.96 46.31
CA ARG A 114 47.28 6.48 45.87
C ARG A 114 48.26 6.56 47.03
N GLU A 115 47.82 6.98 48.21
CA GLU A 115 48.65 7.01 49.41
C GLU A 115 49.08 5.61 49.84
N ALA A 116 48.14 4.65 49.86
CA ALA A 116 48.44 3.25 50.13
C ALA A 116 49.45 2.68 49.12
N LEU A 117 49.28 2.98 47.83
CA LEU A 117 50.22 2.57 46.78
C LEU A 117 51.62 3.18 46.99
N ARG A 118 51.71 4.47 47.36
CA ARG A 118 53.00 5.13 47.67
C ARG A 118 53.66 4.49 48.88
N ALA A 119 52.89 4.18 49.93
CA ALA A 119 53.39 3.51 51.13
C ALA A 119 53.94 2.11 50.79
N ALA A 120 53.20 1.30 50.03
CA ALA A 120 53.64 -0.02 49.60
C ALA A 120 54.90 0.04 48.73
N LYS A 121 55.00 1.00 47.79
CA LYS A 121 56.21 1.20 46.97
C LYS A 121 57.43 1.56 47.80
N ARG A 122 57.27 2.40 48.83
CA ARG A 122 58.37 2.74 49.76
C ARG A 122 58.81 1.53 50.56
N ALA A 123 57.87 0.74 51.08
CA ALA A 123 58.17 -0.49 51.82
C ALA A 123 58.95 -1.50 50.94
N CYS A 124 58.49 -1.74 49.71
CA CYS A 124 59.16 -2.65 48.77
C CYS A 124 60.59 -2.19 48.41
N ARG A 125 60.79 -0.87 48.23
CA ARG A 125 62.13 -0.32 47.96
C ARG A 125 63.08 -0.48 49.15
N GLY A 126 62.56 -0.38 50.37
CA GLY A 126 63.32 -0.68 51.60
C GLY A 126 63.73 -2.15 51.69
N VAL A 127 62.85 -3.06 51.29
CA VAL A 127 63.13 -4.52 51.27
C VAL A 127 64.19 -4.88 50.22
N ALA A 128 64.19 -4.24 49.05
CA ALA A 128 65.17 -4.52 47.99
C ALA A 128 66.60 -4.04 48.30
N THR A 129 66.78 -3.19 49.32
CA THR A 129 68.11 -2.67 49.73
C THR A 129 68.60 -3.34 51.02
N GLY A 130 67.78 -4.21 51.63
CA GLY A 130 68.15 -5.01 52.80
C GLY A 130 68.99 -6.21 52.38
N ASP A 131 70.30 -5.99 52.37
CA ASP A 131 71.37 -6.92 52.76
C ASP A 131 71.14 -8.43 52.50
N LEU A 132 71.88 -8.96 51.52
CA LEU A 132 72.24 -10.37 51.41
C LEU A 132 73.78 -10.48 51.40
N GLY A 133 74.43 -10.15 52.52
CA GLY A 133 75.80 -10.58 52.84
C GLY A 133 76.91 -9.60 52.48
#